data_AF-A0A917A3W3-F1
#
_entry.id   AF-A0A917A3W3-F1
#
_cell.length_a   1.000
_cell.length_b   1.000
_cell.length_c   1.000
_cell.angle_alpha   90.00
_cell.angle_beta   90.00
_cell.angle_gamma   90.00
#
_symmetry.space_group_name_H-M   'P 1'
#
loop_
_entity.id
_entity.type
_entity.pdbx_description
1 polymer ?
#
loop_
_entity_poly.entity_id
_entity_poly.type
_entity_poly.pdbx_seq_one_letter_code
_entity_poly.pdbx_strand_id
1 'polypeptide(L)'
;MMQTDSASPPEPRKPLSRERVLRAALRLADDGGLSALSMRKVGAELGVEAMSLYNHIRNKEDIVAGITDLVAGEIDLPTPDFDWKGQMRTRSQSAHRVLMRHPWAAAQFQSGRTPGPQMMTYLDATLGCLMAVGFTPAQADHARNTIDNHIYGFTLQSLTRPTRVREISRQAKRALKDIPKASYPNLYRRTEDLANAADPEAEDFDFGLTLILDGLDALTRR
;
A
#
# COMPACT_ATOMS: atom_id res chain seq x y z
N MET A 1 31.85 34.90 -41.90
CA MET A 1 30.74 35.08 -40.95
C MET A 1 30.60 33.77 -40.20
N MET A 2 31.21 33.66 -39.01
CA MET A 2 31.26 32.41 -38.24
C MET A 2 30.18 32.54 -37.16
N GLN A 3 29.10 31.78 -37.30
CA GLN A 3 28.02 31.75 -36.31
C GLN A 3 28.55 31.07 -35.05
N THR A 4 28.59 31.82 -33.95
CA THR A 4 28.82 31.30 -32.62
C THR A 4 27.56 30.55 -32.18
N ASP A 5 27.69 29.23 -32.03
CA ASP A 5 26.69 28.36 -31.41
C ASP A 5 26.46 28.84 -29.97
N SER A 6 25.29 29.42 -29.72
CA SER A 6 24.92 29.95 -28.42
C SER A 6 24.34 28.80 -27.58
N ALA A 7 25.20 28.10 -26.84
CA ALA A 7 24.76 27.12 -25.86
C ALA A 7 23.86 27.78 -24.80
N SER A 8 22.64 27.28 -24.63
CA SER A 8 21.72 27.74 -23.58
C SER A 8 22.35 27.58 -22.19
N PRO A 9 22.13 28.52 -21.25
CA PRO A 9 22.67 28.41 -19.90
C PRO A 9 22.14 27.14 -19.20
N PRO A 10 22.96 26.46 -18.39
CA PRO A 10 22.49 25.32 -17.61
C PRO A 10 21.36 25.76 -16.67
N GLU A 11 20.26 25.02 -16.67
CA GLU A 11 19.14 25.27 -15.77
C GLU A 11 19.64 25.36 -14.31
N PRO A 12 19.14 26.33 -13.52
CA PRO A 12 19.54 26.47 -12.13
C PRO A 12 19.21 25.20 -11.37
N ARG A 13 20.25 24.58 -10.78
CA ARG A 13 20.11 23.35 -10.00
C ARG A 13 19.08 23.58 -8.89
N LYS A 14 17.99 22.81 -8.89
CA LYS A 14 16.99 22.88 -7.81
C LYS A 14 17.71 22.65 -6.47
N PRO A 15 17.43 23.46 -5.43
CA PRO A 15 18.06 23.31 -4.12
C PRO A 15 17.63 22.00 -3.46
N LEU A 16 18.57 21.37 -2.75
CA LEU A 16 18.30 20.13 -2.02
C LEU A 16 17.30 20.41 -0.89
N SER A 17 16.35 19.51 -0.68
CA SER A 17 15.37 19.58 0.40
C SER A 17 15.05 18.19 0.91
N ARG A 18 14.56 18.09 2.16
CA ARG A 18 14.13 16.81 2.74
C ARG A 18 13.12 16.10 1.85
N GLU A 19 12.12 16.83 1.36
CA GLU A 19 11.10 16.27 0.46
C GLU A 19 11.72 15.69 -0.82
N ARG A 20 12.66 16.40 -1.46
CA ARG A 20 13.34 15.89 -2.66
C ARG A 20 14.15 14.63 -2.37
N VAL A 21 14.80 14.57 -1.21
CA VAL A 21 15.54 13.39 -0.76
C VAL A 21 14.60 12.20 -0.58
N LEU A 22 13.47 12.40 0.10
CA LEU A 22 12.47 11.34 0.31
C LEU A 22 11.83 10.87 -1.00
N ARG A 23 11.47 11.79 -1.92
CA ARG A 23 10.90 11.39 -3.23
C ARG A 23 11.88 10.60 -4.10
N ALA A 24 13.18 10.92 -4.05
CA ALA A 24 14.21 10.15 -4.75
C ALA A 24 14.40 8.76 -4.11
N ALA A 25 14.44 8.71 -2.79
CA ALA A 25 14.49 7.47 -2.03
C ALA A 25 13.28 6.55 -2.29
N LEU A 26 12.08 7.11 -2.38
CA LEU A 26 10.85 6.39 -2.68
C LEU A 26 10.96 5.66 -4.02
N ARG A 27 11.39 6.33 -5.09
CA ARG A 27 11.61 5.70 -6.41
C ARG A 27 12.59 4.53 -6.34
N LEU A 28 13.73 4.73 -5.67
CA LEU A 28 14.73 3.67 -5.50
C LEU A 28 14.19 2.47 -4.72
N ALA A 29 13.33 2.70 -3.72
CA ALA A 29 12.69 1.65 -2.95
C ALA A 29 11.62 0.91 -3.78
N ASP A 30 10.88 1.61 -4.64
CA ASP A 30 9.89 1.00 -5.53
C ASP A 30 10.55 0.09 -6.57
N ASP A 31 11.69 0.52 -7.12
CA ASP A 31 12.41 -0.23 -8.15
C ASP A 31 13.18 -1.46 -7.61
N GLY A 32 13.74 -1.35 -6.41
CA GLY A 32 14.70 -2.35 -5.88
C GLY A 32 14.48 -2.79 -4.44
N GLY A 33 13.38 -2.39 -3.82
CA GLY A 33 13.11 -2.61 -2.40
C GLY A 33 14.03 -1.81 -1.47
N LEU A 34 13.80 -1.94 -0.15
CA LEU A 34 14.59 -1.24 0.86
C LEU A 34 16.07 -1.66 0.91
N SER A 35 16.40 -2.84 0.40
CA SER A 35 17.78 -3.32 0.24
C SER A 35 18.55 -2.52 -0.81
N ALA A 36 17.88 -2.03 -1.86
CA ALA A 36 18.51 -1.21 -2.87
C ALA A 36 18.85 0.20 -2.38
N LEU A 37 18.24 0.65 -1.27
CA LEU A 37 18.37 2.00 -0.75
C LEU A 37 19.68 2.21 0.03
N SER A 38 20.48 3.20 -0.39
CA SER A 38 21.67 3.66 0.31
C SER A 38 21.88 5.17 0.10
N MET A 39 22.56 5.83 1.05
CA MET A 39 22.85 7.27 0.95
C MET A 39 23.58 7.63 -0.35
N ARG A 40 24.52 6.78 -0.78
CA ARG A 40 25.27 6.97 -2.02
C ARG A 40 24.36 6.93 -3.26
N LYS A 41 23.43 5.97 -3.32
CA LYS A 41 22.50 5.85 -4.46
C LYS A 41 21.49 7.01 -4.48
N VAL A 42 20.99 7.42 -3.32
CA VAL A 42 20.11 8.60 -3.21
C VAL A 42 20.84 9.87 -3.63
N GLY A 43 22.11 10.04 -3.25
CA GLY A 43 22.93 11.18 -3.66
C GLY A 43 23.18 11.19 -5.17
N ALA A 44 23.54 10.03 -5.74
CA ALA A 44 23.74 9.88 -7.18
C ALA A 44 22.47 10.20 -7.99
N GLU A 45 21.31 9.69 -7.56
CA GLU A 45 20.00 10.00 -8.15
C GLU A 45 19.67 11.50 -8.14
N LEU A 46 20.18 12.24 -7.15
CA LEU A 46 19.96 13.68 -7.00
C LEU A 46 21.09 14.54 -7.57
N GLY A 47 22.17 13.94 -8.08
CA GLY A 47 23.36 14.64 -8.56
C GLY A 47 24.13 15.38 -7.46
N VAL A 48 24.10 14.87 -6.22
CA VAL A 48 24.79 15.46 -5.05
C VAL A 48 25.62 14.41 -4.31
N GLU A 49 26.60 14.87 -3.54
CA GLU A 49 27.37 13.99 -2.67
C GLU A 49 26.51 13.49 -1.50
N ALA A 50 26.78 12.27 -1.02
CA ALA A 50 26.04 11.66 0.08
C ALA A 50 26.10 12.53 1.36
N MET A 51 27.21 13.24 1.60
CA MET A 51 27.36 14.15 2.73
C MET A 51 26.33 15.28 2.72
N SER A 52 25.93 15.77 1.54
CA SER A 52 24.92 16.82 1.43
C SER A 52 23.54 16.37 1.93
N LEU A 53 23.23 15.06 1.86
CA LEU A 53 21.95 14.51 2.31
C LEU A 53 21.80 14.59 3.84
N TYR A 54 22.89 14.47 4.59
CA TYR A 54 22.86 14.46 6.06
C TYR A 54 22.42 15.80 6.67
N ASN A 55 22.45 16.88 5.89
CA ASN A 55 21.89 18.17 6.28
C ASN A 55 20.35 18.16 6.36
N HIS A 56 19.69 17.17 5.73
CA HIS A 56 18.23 17.07 5.66
C HIS A 56 17.67 15.81 6.31
N ILE A 57 18.52 14.80 6.51
CA ILE A 57 18.15 13.46 6.98
C ILE A 57 19.20 12.98 7.97
N ARG A 58 18.79 12.30 9.05
CA ARG A 58 19.73 11.81 10.07
C ARG A 58 20.48 10.54 9.66
N ASN A 59 19.76 9.57 9.07
CA ASN A 59 20.29 8.26 8.73
C ASN A 59 19.35 7.55 7.73
N LYS A 60 19.67 6.30 7.36
CA LYS A 60 18.85 5.49 6.46
C LYS A 60 17.46 5.24 7.04
N GLU A 61 17.35 5.03 8.35
CA GLU A 61 16.08 4.76 9.04
C GLU A 61 15.14 5.97 8.97
N ASP A 62 15.69 7.19 9.02
CA ASP A 62 14.96 8.45 8.85
C ASP A 62 14.45 8.62 7.41
N ILE A 63 15.20 8.12 6.41
CA ILE A 63 14.67 7.99 5.03
C ILE A 63 13.51 7.01 5.01
N VAL A 64 13.70 5.80 5.53
CA VAL A 64 12.69 4.73 5.48
C VAL A 64 11.41 5.18 6.17
N ALA A 65 11.49 5.80 7.34
CA ALA A 65 10.34 6.37 8.04
C ALA A 65 9.67 7.47 7.20
N GLY A 66 10.46 8.37 6.60
CA GLY A 66 9.92 9.45 5.77
C GLY A 66 9.20 8.96 4.50
N ILE A 67 9.78 7.98 3.78
CA ILE A 67 9.11 7.43 2.59
C ILE A 67 7.89 6.57 2.97
N THR A 68 7.93 5.90 4.12
CA THR A 68 6.76 5.17 4.65
C THR A 68 5.61 6.13 4.92
N ASP A 69 5.90 7.29 5.52
CA ASP A 69 4.90 8.33 5.77
C ASP A 69 4.38 8.96 4.47
N LEU A 70 5.24 9.19 3.47
CA LEU A 70 4.78 9.62 2.14
C LEU A 70 3.78 8.64 1.53
N VAL A 71 4.05 7.33 1.61
CA VAL A 71 3.15 6.27 1.11
C VAL A 71 1.83 6.27 1.89
N ALA A 72 1.85 6.49 3.21
CA ALA A 72 0.62 6.61 4.00
C ALA A 72 -0.27 7.76 3.51
N GLY A 73 0.34 8.88 3.10
CA GLY A 73 -0.36 10.05 2.56
C GLY A 73 -0.99 9.85 1.18
N GLU A 74 -0.76 8.72 0.52
CA GLU A 74 -1.39 8.37 -0.76
C GLU A 74 -2.69 7.57 -0.58
N ILE A 75 -3.00 7.16 0.66
CA ILE A 75 -4.20 6.39 0.97
C ILE A 75 -5.37 7.34 1.13
N ASP A 76 -6.46 7.05 0.42
CA ASP A 76 -7.71 7.80 0.55
C ASP A 76 -8.21 7.80 2.00
N LEU A 77 -8.49 8.99 2.52
CA LEU A 77 -9.01 9.17 3.88
C LEU A 77 -10.52 8.93 3.88
N PRO A 78 -11.06 8.20 4.87
CA PRO A 78 -12.50 8.13 5.05
C PRO A 78 -13.03 9.50 5.53
N THR A 79 -14.21 9.87 5.07
CA THR A 79 -14.95 11.01 5.63
C THR A 79 -15.95 10.52 6.68
N PRO A 80 -16.18 11.28 7.77
CA PRO A 80 -17.26 10.97 8.71
C PRO A 80 -18.61 11.19 8.01
N ASP A 81 -19.26 10.11 7.59
CA ASP A 81 -20.60 10.12 7.00
C ASP A 81 -21.45 8.96 7.56
N PHE A 82 -22.71 8.89 7.14
CA PHE A 82 -23.62 7.82 7.56
C PHE A 82 -23.35 6.48 6.86
N ASP A 83 -22.58 6.46 5.75
CA ASP A 83 -22.16 5.25 5.05
C ASP A 83 -20.74 4.86 5.44
N TRP A 84 -20.52 4.72 6.75
CA TRP A 84 -19.20 4.35 7.27
C TRP A 84 -18.68 3.05 6.64
N LYS A 85 -19.55 2.07 6.29
CA LYS A 85 -19.13 0.84 5.60
C LYS A 85 -18.60 1.13 4.20
N GLY A 86 -19.27 1.99 3.43
CA GLY A 86 -18.77 2.48 2.14
C GLY A 86 -17.41 3.16 2.29
N GLN A 87 -17.26 4.05 3.27
CA GLN A 87 -16.00 4.74 3.53
C GLN A 87 -14.87 3.81 3.95
N MET A 88 -15.18 2.84 4.82
CA MET A 88 -14.22 1.83 5.21
C MET A 88 -13.81 0.95 4.02
N ARG A 89 -14.74 0.63 3.11
CA ARG A 89 -14.44 -0.11 1.88
C ARG A 89 -13.51 0.67 0.96
N THR A 90 -13.86 1.93 0.66
CA THR A 90 -13.07 2.80 -0.22
C THR A 90 -11.64 2.98 0.30
N ARG A 91 -11.47 3.29 1.59
CA ARG A 91 -10.12 3.46 2.17
C ARG A 91 -9.31 2.16 2.12
N SER A 92 -9.95 1.02 2.39
CA SER A 92 -9.26 -0.29 2.41
C SER A 92 -8.79 -0.69 1.00
N GLN A 93 -9.62 -0.46 -0.01
CA GLN A 93 -9.25 -0.68 -1.41
C GLN A 93 -8.13 0.28 -1.83
N SER A 94 -8.18 1.55 -1.41
CA SER A 94 -7.08 2.49 -1.65
C SER A 94 -5.77 2.02 -1.02
N ALA A 95 -5.80 1.63 0.26
CA ALA A 95 -4.63 1.13 0.97
C ALA A 95 -4.04 -0.11 0.28
N HIS A 96 -4.87 -1.07 -0.13
CA HIS A 96 -4.42 -2.24 -0.89
C HIS A 96 -3.73 -1.84 -2.20
N ARG A 97 -4.33 -0.94 -3.00
CA ARG A 97 -3.71 -0.46 -4.26
C ARG A 97 -2.39 0.26 -4.02
N VAL A 98 -2.31 1.12 -3.01
CA VAL A 98 -1.08 1.85 -2.65
C VAL A 98 0.01 0.86 -2.24
N LEU A 99 -0.30 -0.12 -1.39
CA LEU A 99 0.68 -1.12 -0.97
C LEU A 99 1.09 -2.09 -2.09
N MET A 100 0.22 -2.34 -3.07
CA MET A 100 0.59 -3.07 -4.29
C MET A 100 1.55 -2.26 -5.18
N ARG A 101 1.45 -0.93 -5.18
CA ARG A 101 2.40 -0.03 -5.85
C ARG A 101 3.73 0.11 -5.08
N HIS A 102 3.68 0.02 -3.76
CA HIS A 102 4.84 0.11 -2.86
C HIS A 102 5.01 -1.16 -2.01
N PRO A 103 5.37 -2.32 -2.60
CA PRO A 103 5.38 -3.62 -1.90
C PRO A 103 6.19 -3.63 -0.59
N TRP A 104 7.27 -2.86 -0.54
CA TRP A 104 8.15 -2.77 0.61
C TRP A 104 7.49 -2.10 1.83
N ALA A 105 6.44 -1.29 1.62
CA ALA A 105 5.77 -0.52 2.66
C ALA A 105 4.88 -1.38 3.57
N ALA A 106 4.34 -2.50 3.06
CA ALA A 106 3.42 -3.36 3.82
C ALA A 106 4.04 -3.90 5.12
N ALA A 107 5.33 -4.24 5.10
CA ALA A 107 6.06 -4.65 6.30
C ALA A 107 6.37 -3.46 7.23
N GLN A 108 6.55 -2.25 6.69
CA GLN A 108 6.81 -1.06 7.50
C GLN A 108 5.57 -0.62 8.27
N PHE A 109 4.38 -0.70 7.66
CA PHE A 109 3.11 -0.34 8.30
C PHE A 109 2.81 -1.26 9.50
N GLN A 110 3.18 -2.53 9.42
CA GLN A 110 3.01 -3.51 10.50
C GLN A 110 4.05 -3.38 11.61
N SER A 111 5.17 -2.69 11.37
CA SER A 111 6.30 -2.66 12.31
C SER A 111 6.02 -1.89 13.61
N GLY A 112 4.89 -1.16 13.70
CA GLY A 112 4.50 -0.41 14.90
C GLY A 112 5.46 0.74 15.25
N ARG A 113 6.28 1.19 14.30
CA ARG A 113 7.16 2.35 14.48
C ARG A 113 6.32 3.61 14.70
N THR A 114 6.89 4.58 15.42
CA THR A 114 6.25 5.89 15.64
C THR A 114 5.78 6.48 14.31
N PRO A 115 4.48 6.78 14.16
CA PRO A 115 3.92 7.25 12.90
C PRO A 115 4.40 8.68 12.58
N GLY A 116 4.60 8.97 11.30
CA GLY A 116 4.77 10.34 10.83
C GLY A 116 3.42 11.06 10.68
N PRO A 117 3.44 12.35 10.28
CA PRO A 117 2.22 13.16 10.14
C PRO A 117 1.14 12.54 9.26
N GLN A 118 1.49 11.99 8.10
CA GLN A 118 0.51 11.46 7.16
C GLN A 118 -0.15 10.19 7.69
N MET A 119 0.64 9.31 8.32
CA MET A 119 0.09 8.13 8.99
C MET A 119 -0.82 8.55 10.16
N MET A 120 -0.44 9.54 10.96
CA MET A 120 -1.31 10.04 12.04
C MET A 120 -2.64 10.59 11.48
N THR A 121 -2.61 11.32 10.36
CA THR A 121 -3.83 11.79 9.69
C THR A 121 -4.70 10.62 9.20
N TYR A 122 -4.10 9.57 8.62
CA TYR A 122 -4.82 8.36 8.22
C TYR A 122 -5.50 7.66 9.41
N LEU A 123 -4.77 7.51 10.52
CA LEU A 123 -5.28 6.89 11.75
C LEU A 123 -6.41 7.71 12.36
N ASP A 124 -6.20 9.02 12.51
CA ASP A 124 -7.17 9.95 13.10
C ASP A 124 -8.48 9.99 12.31
N ALA A 125 -8.40 10.12 10.97
CA ALA A 125 -9.57 10.09 10.10
C ALA A 125 -10.34 8.76 10.19
N THR A 126 -9.62 7.63 10.25
CA THR A 126 -10.23 6.31 10.38
C THR A 126 -10.96 6.15 11.72
N LEU A 127 -10.32 6.52 12.82
CA LEU A 127 -10.92 6.47 14.15
C LEU A 127 -12.12 7.41 14.25
N GLY A 128 -11.99 8.64 13.72
CA GLY A 128 -13.06 9.63 13.70
C GLY A 128 -14.29 9.15 12.91
N CYS A 129 -14.10 8.52 11.75
CA CYS A 129 -15.20 7.94 10.97
C CYS A 129 -15.94 6.82 11.73
N LEU A 130 -15.20 5.91 12.39
CA LEU A 130 -15.81 4.84 13.19
C LEU A 130 -16.52 5.40 14.43
N MET A 131 -15.91 6.34 15.15
CA MET A 131 -16.51 6.95 16.34
C MET A 131 -17.77 7.76 15.99
N ALA A 132 -17.85 8.35 14.80
CA ALA A 132 -19.02 9.09 14.34
C ALA A 132 -20.29 8.23 14.23
N VAL A 133 -20.15 6.90 14.09
CA VAL A 133 -21.28 5.96 14.03
C VAL A 133 -21.48 5.16 15.32
N GLY A 134 -20.84 5.59 16.42
CA GLY A 134 -21.13 5.10 17.77
C GLY A 134 -20.13 4.10 18.35
N PHE A 135 -19.02 3.80 17.66
CA PHE A 135 -17.95 3.01 18.28
C PHE A 135 -17.29 3.80 19.42
N THR A 136 -17.06 3.16 20.57
CA THR A 136 -16.16 3.71 21.59
C THR A 136 -14.71 3.77 21.06
N PRO A 137 -13.82 4.59 21.65
CA PRO A 137 -12.42 4.65 21.21
C PRO A 137 -11.72 3.29 21.15
N ALA A 138 -11.96 2.42 22.15
CA ALA A 138 -11.41 1.07 22.18
C ALA A 138 -11.98 0.18 21.05
N GLN A 139 -13.29 0.24 20.81
CA GLN A 139 -13.90 -0.53 19.72
C GLN A 139 -13.46 0.00 18.35
N ALA A 140 -13.29 1.31 18.17
CA ALA A 140 -12.81 1.91 16.95
C ALA A 140 -11.37 1.46 16.63
N ASP A 141 -10.49 1.41 17.63
CA ASP A 141 -9.13 0.88 17.45
C ASP A 141 -9.14 -0.61 17.09
N HIS A 142 -9.92 -1.44 17.78
CA HIS A 142 -10.06 -2.86 17.44
C HIS A 142 -10.63 -3.09 16.04
N ALA A 143 -11.65 -2.31 15.63
CA ALA A 143 -12.22 -2.35 14.30
C ALA A 143 -11.19 -1.96 13.23
N ARG A 144 -10.48 -0.85 13.44
CA ARG A 144 -9.41 -0.38 12.57
C ARG A 144 -8.30 -1.43 12.43
N ASN A 145 -7.82 -2.01 13.53
CA ASN A 145 -6.79 -3.04 13.51
C ASN A 145 -7.25 -4.31 12.79
N THR A 146 -8.52 -4.71 12.96
CA THR A 146 -9.10 -5.87 12.27
C THR A 146 -9.14 -5.66 10.76
N ILE A 147 -9.58 -4.48 10.31
CA ILE A 147 -9.61 -4.10 8.90
C ILE A 147 -8.20 -4.03 8.32
N ASP A 148 -7.28 -3.34 9.00
CA ASP A 148 -5.90 -3.16 8.55
C ASP A 148 -5.15 -4.51 8.46
N ASN A 149 -5.38 -5.44 9.39
CA ASN A 149 -4.81 -6.78 9.33
C ASN A 149 -5.28 -7.55 8.09
N HIS A 150 -6.54 -7.40 7.67
CA HIS A 150 -7.03 -7.96 6.42
C HIS A 150 -6.32 -7.33 5.21
N ILE A 151 -6.18 -6.01 5.20
CA ILE A 151 -5.47 -5.29 4.12
C ILE A 151 -4.03 -5.79 4.01
N TYR A 152 -3.28 -5.79 5.10
CA TYR A 152 -1.87 -6.16 5.09
C TYR A 152 -1.66 -7.64 4.77
N GLY A 153 -2.44 -8.52 5.41
CA GLY A 153 -2.36 -9.96 5.20
C GLY A 153 -2.70 -10.34 3.76
N PHE A 154 -3.78 -9.77 3.21
CA PHE A 154 -4.17 -10.01 1.82
C PHE A 154 -3.12 -9.47 0.85
N THR A 155 -2.66 -8.22 1.04
CA THR A 155 -1.64 -7.62 0.18
C THR A 155 -0.35 -8.43 0.18
N LEU A 156 0.11 -8.89 1.35
CA LEU A 156 1.33 -9.70 1.43
C LEU A 156 1.18 -11.03 0.70
N GLN A 157 0.00 -11.67 0.77
CA GLN A 157 -0.29 -12.86 -0.03
C GLN A 157 -0.32 -12.56 -1.53
N SER A 158 -0.87 -11.42 -1.95
CA SER A 158 -0.85 -10.97 -3.35
C SER A 158 0.55 -10.74 -3.87
N LEU A 159 1.43 -10.12 -3.07
CA LEU A 159 2.82 -9.83 -3.43
C LEU A 159 3.72 -11.07 -3.49
N THR A 160 3.44 -12.07 -2.66
CA THR A 160 4.23 -13.32 -2.59
C THR A 160 3.79 -14.36 -3.61
N ARG A 161 2.58 -14.25 -4.16
CA ARG A 161 2.10 -15.17 -5.19
C ARG A 161 3.01 -15.06 -6.43
N PRO A 162 3.60 -16.19 -6.89
CA PRO A 162 4.46 -16.19 -8.10
C PRO A 162 3.69 -15.80 -9.36
N THR A 163 2.36 -15.87 -9.29
CA THR A 163 1.41 -15.55 -10.36
C THR A 163 0.92 -14.13 -10.19
N ARG A 164 1.23 -13.25 -11.15
CA ARG A 164 0.59 -11.92 -11.19
C ARG A 164 -0.93 -12.08 -11.24
N VAL A 165 -1.66 -11.19 -10.58
CA VAL A 165 -3.14 -11.08 -10.55
C VAL A 165 -3.81 -11.47 -11.88
N ARG A 166 -3.29 -10.96 -12.99
CA ARG A 166 -3.77 -11.18 -14.38
C ARG A 166 -3.64 -12.62 -14.89
N GLU A 167 -3.15 -13.55 -14.09
CA GLU A 167 -2.91 -14.94 -14.46
C GLU A 167 -3.67 -15.96 -13.61
N ILE A 168 -4.41 -15.53 -12.58
CA ILE A 168 -5.15 -16.44 -11.70
C ILE A 168 -6.14 -17.29 -12.51
N SER A 169 -7.03 -16.68 -13.29
CA SER A 169 -8.01 -17.41 -14.11
C SER A 169 -7.33 -18.28 -15.19
N ARG A 170 -6.20 -17.82 -15.76
CA ARG A 170 -5.42 -18.59 -16.74
C ARG A 170 -4.75 -19.81 -16.11
N GLN A 171 -4.21 -19.70 -14.91
CA GLN A 171 -3.64 -20.82 -14.18
C GLN A 171 -4.71 -21.79 -13.71
N ALA A 172 -5.86 -21.29 -13.24
CA ALA A 172 -7.00 -22.13 -12.90
C ALA A 172 -7.45 -22.97 -14.12
N LYS A 173 -7.54 -22.37 -15.31
CA LYS A 173 -7.80 -23.10 -16.58
C LYS A 173 -6.78 -24.20 -16.89
N ARG A 174 -5.50 -23.98 -16.55
CA ARG A 174 -4.45 -25.00 -16.73
C ARG A 174 -4.61 -26.12 -15.69
N ALA A 175 -4.76 -25.75 -14.42
CA ALA A 175 -4.89 -26.69 -13.30
C ALA A 175 -6.13 -27.59 -13.42
N LEU A 176 -7.23 -27.12 -14.02
CA LEU A 176 -8.42 -27.94 -14.27
C LEU A 176 -8.13 -29.22 -15.05
N LYS A 177 -7.11 -29.23 -15.92
CA LYS A 177 -6.72 -30.41 -16.69
C LYS A 177 -6.13 -31.51 -15.82
N ASP A 178 -5.50 -31.11 -14.72
CA ASP A 178 -4.69 -31.98 -13.87
C ASP A 178 -5.43 -32.37 -12.59
N ILE A 179 -6.58 -31.75 -12.27
CA ILE A 179 -7.38 -32.06 -11.08
C ILE A 179 -8.40 -33.17 -11.41
N PRO A 180 -8.25 -34.40 -10.88
CA PRO A 180 -9.24 -35.45 -11.10
C PRO A 180 -10.56 -35.11 -10.40
N LYS A 181 -11.60 -34.76 -11.18
CA LYS A 181 -12.92 -34.35 -10.64
C LYS A 181 -13.55 -35.38 -9.71
N ALA A 182 -13.38 -36.67 -9.99
CA ALA A 182 -13.93 -37.75 -9.17
C ALA A 182 -13.27 -37.81 -7.78
N SER A 183 -11.97 -37.50 -7.68
CA SER A 183 -11.21 -37.56 -6.43
C SER A 183 -11.24 -36.23 -5.66
N TYR A 184 -11.35 -35.09 -6.35
CA TYR A 184 -11.30 -33.76 -5.75
C TYR A 184 -12.45 -32.85 -6.24
N PRO A 185 -13.72 -33.22 -6.01
CA PRO A 185 -14.87 -32.53 -6.60
C PRO A 185 -15.01 -31.08 -6.14
N ASN A 186 -14.69 -30.77 -4.88
CA ASN A 186 -14.79 -29.41 -4.35
C ASN A 186 -13.68 -28.50 -4.87
N LEU A 187 -12.45 -29.01 -4.96
CA LEU A 187 -11.33 -28.28 -5.54
C LEU A 187 -11.58 -28.02 -7.03
N TYR A 188 -12.01 -29.04 -7.77
CA TYR A 188 -12.36 -28.90 -9.19
C TYR A 188 -13.41 -27.81 -9.39
N ARG A 189 -14.50 -27.82 -8.62
CA ARG A 189 -15.55 -26.80 -8.70
C ARG A 189 -14.99 -25.40 -8.43
N ARG A 190 -14.24 -25.22 -7.35
CA ARG A 190 -13.63 -23.91 -7.04
C ARG A 190 -12.65 -23.45 -8.12
N THR A 191 -11.85 -24.36 -8.68
CA THR A 191 -10.94 -24.04 -9.78
C THR A 191 -11.70 -23.70 -11.07
N GLU A 192 -12.85 -24.33 -11.31
CA GLU A 192 -13.75 -24.00 -12.42
C GLU A 192 -14.34 -22.59 -12.26
N ASP A 193 -14.78 -22.23 -11.06
CA ASP A 193 -15.24 -20.87 -10.76
C ASP A 193 -14.11 -19.84 -10.96
N LEU A 194 -12.91 -20.11 -10.40
CA LEU A 194 -11.73 -19.25 -10.59
C LEU A 194 -11.33 -19.09 -12.07
N ALA A 195 -11.46 -20.15 -12.85
CA ALA A 195 -11.15 -20.13 -14.28
C ALA A 195 -12.08 -19.17 -15.06
N ASN A 196 -13.29 -18.93 -14.54
CA ASN A 196 -14.31 -18.10 -15.17
C ASN A 196 -14.46 -16.71 -14.52
N ALA A 197 -13.83 -16.48 -13.37
CA ALA A 197 -13.86 -15.18 -12.67
C ALA A 197 -13.18 -14.07 -13.48
N ALA A 198 -13.77 -12.87 -13.43
CA ALA A 198 -13.29 -11.69 -14.13
C ALA A 198 -12.12 -11.03 -13.38
N ASP A 199 -12.27 -10.85 -12.07
CA ASP A 199 -11.21 -10.36 -11.18
C ASP A 199 -11.26 -11.11 -9.83
N PRO A 200 -10.78 -12.37 -9.80
CA PRO A 200 -10.86 -13.20 -8.61
C PRO A 200 -10.12 -12.62 -7.40
N GLU A 201 -9.13 -11.76 -7.61
CA GLU A 201 -8.42 -11.12 -6.49
C GLU A 201 -9.24 -10.01 -5.85
N ALA A 202 -9.81 -9.12 -6.67
CA ALA A 202 -10.69 -8.07 -6.14
C ALA A 202 -11.90 -8.68 -5.43
N GLU A 203 -12.49 -9.73 -6.01
CA GLU A 203 -13.59 -10.49 -5.40
C GLU A 203 -13.21 -11.08 -4.03
N ASP A 204 -12.05 -11.76 -3.93
CA ASP A 204 -11.59 -12.36 -2.67
C ASP A 204 -11.27 -11.28 -1.61
N PHE A 205 -10.68 -10.15 -2.00
CA PHE A 205 -10.40 -9.02 -1.09
C PHE A 205 -11.68 -8.43 -0.50
N ASP A 206 -12.65 -8.12 -1.38
CA ASP A 206 -13.91 -7.48 -0.99
C ASP A 206 -14.81 -8.44 -0.20
N PHE A 207 -14.75 -9.74 -0.47
CA PHE A 207 -15.48 -10.75 0.29
C PHE A 207 -15.05 -10.75 1.77
N GLY A 208 -13.75 -10.87 2.04
CA GLY A 208 -13.23 -10.85 3.41
C GLY A 208 -13.52 -9.52 4.12
N LEU A 209 -13.37 -8.41 3.42
CA LEU A 209 -13.69 -7.08 3.96
C LEU A 209 -15.17 -6.93 4.30
N THR A 210 -16.07 -7.42 3.44
CA THR A 210 -17.51 -7.37 3.68
C THR A 210 -17.89 -8.13 4.95
N LEU A 211 -17.34 -9.33 5.15
CA LEU A 211 -17.57 -10.11 6.39
C LEU A 211 -17.11 -9.36 7.64
N ILE A 212 -15.96 -8.69 7.58
CA ILE A 212 -15.45 -7.88 8.69
C ILE A 212 -16.38 -6.72 8.98
N LEU A 213 -16.77 -5.95 7.95
CA LEU A 213 -17.62 -4.77 8.12
C LEU A 213 -19.01 -5.12 8.63
N ASP A 214 -19.62 -6.19 8.13
CA ASP A 214 -20.94 -6.65 8.60
C ASP A 214 -20.87 -7.21 10.03
N GLY A 215 -19.77 -7.89 10.39
CA GLY A 215 -19.52 -8.33 11.76
C GLY A 215 -19.37 -7.15 12.74
N LEU A 216 -18.68 -6.08 12.32
CA LEU A 216 -18.53 -4.86 13.10
C LEU A 216 -19.84 -4.08 13.24
N ASP A 217 -20.66 -4.01 12.19
CA ASP A 217 -22.00 -3.40 12.20
C ASP A 217 -22.93 -4.13 13.19
N ALA A 218 -22.79 -5.45 13.35
CA ALA A 218 -23.55 -6.19 14.34
C ALA A 218 -23.18 -5.84 15.80
N LEU A 219 -21.99 -5.27 16.05
CA LEU A 219 -21.55 -4.85 17.38
C LEU A 219 -22.08 -3.47 17.78
N THR A 220 -22.39 -2.60 16.83
CA THR A 220 -22.94 -1.25 17.10
C THR A 220 -24.44 -1.24 17.32
N ARG A 221 -25.14 -2.31 16.92
CA ARG A 221 -26.60 -2.46 17.04
C ARG A 221 -27.06 -3.14 18.34
N ARG A 222 -26.13 -3.49 19.23
CA ARG A 222 -26.41 -4.10 20.54
C ARG A 222 -26.30 -3.05 21.64
#